data_AF-A0A974H9L2-F1
#
_entry.id   AF-A0A974H9L2-F1
#
_cell.length_a   1.000
_cell.length_b   1.000
_cell.length_c   1.000
_cell.angle_alpha   90.00
_cell.angle_beta   90.00
_cell.angle_gamma   90.00
#
_symmetry.space_group_name_H-M   'P 1'
#
loop_
_entity.id
_entity.type
_entity.pdbx_description
1 polymer ?
#
loop_
_entity_poly.entity_id
_entity_poly.type
_entity_poly.pdbx_seq_one_letter_code
_entity_poly.pdbx_strand_id
1 'polypeptide(L)' 'WLTLKVPAFVCEGDELYVSCAGYPGYSARDAVLYKDNKVIGSSPSNADFLVGRANMTTSGLYRCTRQ' A
#
# COMPACT_ATOMS: atom_id res chain seq x y z
N TRP A 1 13.69 -5.04 -2.47
CA TRP A 1 12.72 -4.28 -3.28
C TRP A 1 11.34 -4.85 -2.98
N LEU A 2 10.35 -3.98 -2.79
CA LEU A 2 8.97 -4.39 -2.52
C LEU A 2 8.11 -4.02 -3.73
N THR A 3 7.18 -4.89 -4.07
CA THR A 3 6.16 -4.65 -5.10
C THR A 3 4.87 -4.22 -4.42
N LEU A 4 4.30 -3.10 -4.86
CA LEU A 4 2.98 -2.68 -4.45
C LEU A 4 1.92 -3.48 -5.22
N LYS A 5 0.99 -4.09 -4.49
CA LYS A 5 -0.22 -4.72 -5.00
C LYS A 5 -1.39 -3.79 -4.76
N VAL A 6 -2.12 -3.51 -5.82
CA VAL A 6 -3.33 -2.69 -5.82
C VAL A 6 -4.46 -3.44 -6.50
N PRO A 7 -5.73 -3.14 -6.19
CA PRO A 7 -6.86 -3.64 -6.96
C PRO A 7 -6.77 -3.16 -8.42
N ALA A 8 -7.22 -3.99 -9.35
CA ALA A 8 -7.21 -3.65 -10.78
C ALA A 8 -8.21 -2.52 -11.13
N PHE A 9 -9.29 -2.43 -10.36
CA PHE A 9 -10.34 -1.44 -10.53
C PHE A 9 -10.83 -0.97 -9.16
N VAL A 10 -11.05 0.33 -9.01
CA VAL A 10 -11.52 0.97 -7.78
C VAL A 10 -12.51 2.07 -8.17
N CYS A 11 -13.72 2.00 -7.65
CA CYS A 11 -14.71 3.05 -7.76
C CYS A 11 -14.72 3.93 -6.52
N GLU A 12 -15.21 5.17 -6.68
CA GLU A 12 -15.50 6.01 -5.53
C GLU A 12 -16.54 5.34 -4.63
N GLY A 13 -16.27 5.33 -3.32
CA GLY A 13 -17.09 4.67 -2.32
C GLY A 13 -16.62 3.26 -1.92
N ASP A 14 -15.73 2.64 -2.70
CA ASP A 14 -15.18 1.30 -2.39
C ASP A 14 -14.21 1.35 -1.19
N GLU A 15 -14.03 0.21 -0.52
CA GLU A 15 -13.02 0.10 0.52
C GLU A 15 -11.66 -0.27 -0.10
N LEU A 16 -10.68 0.63 -0.03
CA LEU A 16 -9.40 0.49 -0.68
C LEU A 16 -8.37 -0.17 0.22
N TYR A 17 -7.96 -1.37 -0.17
CA TYR A 17 -6.85 -2.11 0.40
C TYR A 17 -5.68 -2.15 -0.57
N VAL A 18 -4.48 -1.92 -0.06
CA VAL A 18 -3.24 -2.11 -0.82
C VAL A 18 -2.27 -2.95 0.00
N SER A 19 -1.38 -3.67 -0.67
CA SER A 19 -0.37 -4.45 0.04
C SER A 19 1.01 -4.37 -0.57
N CYS A 20 2.04 -4.44 0.25
CA CYS A 20 3.41 -4.55 -0.19
C CYS A 20 3.85 -6.01 -0.12
N ALA A 21 4.40 -6.53 -1.21
CA ALA A 21 4.93 -7.89 -1.25
C ALA A 21 6.43 -7.87 -1.54
N GLY A 22 7.19 -8.68 -0.82
CA GLY A 22 8.55 -9.02 -1.18
C GLY A 22 8.58 -9.99 -2.36
N TYR A 23 9.75 -10.14 -2.98
CA TYR A 23 9.99 -11.24 -3.91
C TYR A 23 9.70 -12.59 -3.23
N PRO A 24 9.26 -13.65 -3.93
CA PRO A 24 9.02 -14.96 -3.32
C PRO A 24 10.22 -15.41 -2.46
N GLY A 25 9.93 -15.82 -1.22
CA GLY A 25 10.95 -16.17 -0.22
C GLY A 25 11.47 -14.98 0.62
N TYR A 26 11.11 -13.74 0.28
CA TYR A 26 11.46 -12.54 1.04
C TYR A 26 10.26 -11.94 1.75
N SER A 27 10.47 -11.61 3.02
CA SER A 27 9.49 -10.96 3.87
C SER A 27 9.25 -9.49 3.46
N ALA A 28 7.99 -9.05 3.55
CA ALA A 28 7.58 -7.66 3.44
C ALA A 28 7.47 -6.96 4.82
N ARG A 29 8.14 -7.48 5.85
CA ARG A 29 8.20 -6.84 7.17
C ARG A 29 8.81 -5.44 7.05
N ASP A 30 8.43 -4.58 7.98
CA ASP A 30 8.89 -3.20 8.10
C ASP A 30 8.66 -2.40 6.81
N ALA A 31 7.59 -2.76 6.09
CA ALA A 31 7.16 -2.04 4.92
C ALA A 31 6.51 -0.71 5.34
N VAL A 32 6.93 0.35 4.65
CA VAL A 32 6.36 1.68 4.76
C VAL A 32 5.67 2.02 3.46
N LEU A 33 4.40 2.39 3.56
CA LEU A 33 3.56 2.80 2.46
C LEU A 33 3.58 4.32 2.34
N TYR A 34 3.82 4.79 1.13
CA TYR A 34 3.82 6.19 0.76
C TYR A 34 2.71 6.48 -0.24
N LYS A 35 2.07 7.63 -0.09
CA LYS A 35 1.20 8.28 -1.07
C LYS A 35 1.77 9.65 -1.36
N ASP A 36 2.12 9.93 -2.61
CA ASP A 36 2.65 11.23 -3.04
C ASP A 36 3.84 11.69 -2.17
N ASN A 37 4.78 10.76 -1.90
CA ASN A 37 5.95 10.91 -1.01
C ASN A 37 5.66 11.13 0.48
N LYS A 38 4.40 11.12 0.92
CA LYS A 38 4.04 11.12 2.34
C LYS A 38 3.81 9.71 2.86
N VAL A 39 4.34 9.43 4.05
CA VAL A 39 4.05 8.17 4.75
C VAL A 39 2.58 8.17 5.16
N ILE A 40 1.86 7.11 4.78
CA ILE A 40 0.46 6.91 5.17
C ILE A 40 0.29 5.68 6.08
N GLY A 41 1.29 4.80 6.15
CA GLY A 41 1.29 3.67 7.07
C GLY A 41 2.60 2.90 7.08
N SER A 42 2.81 2.15 8.15
CA SER A 42 3.91 1.19 8.29
C SER A 42 3.39 -0.08 8.95
N SER A 43 3.86 -1.25 8.50
CA SER A 43 3.47 -2.53 9.09
C SER A 43 4.68 -3.38 9.49
N PRO A 44 4.73 -3.88 10.73
CA PRO A 44 5.82 -4.72 11.22
C PRO A 44 5.69 -6.20 10.78
N SER A 45 4.56 -6.62 10.21
CA SER A 45 4.27 -8.04 9.94
C SER A 45 3.74 -8.28 8.53
N ASN A 46 2.45 -8.04 8.32
CA ASN A 46 1.76 -8.18 7.05
C ASN A 46 1.59 -6.78 6.49
N ALA A 47 2.29 -6.49 5.40
CA ALA A 47 2.27 -5.18 4.77
C ALA A 47 0.98 -4.92 3.99
N ASP A 48 -0.17 -5.24 4.58
CA ASP A 48 -1.50 -4.92 4.11
C ASP A 48 -1.95 -3.62 4.78
N PHE A 49 -2.46 -2.69 3.99
CA PHE A 49 -2.83 -1.36 4.42
C PHE A 49 -4.26 -1.06 3.99
N LEU A 50 -5.11 -0.76 4.97
CA LEU A 50 -6.39 -0.13 4.71
C LEU A 50 -6.15 1.37 4.47
N VAL A 51 -6.32 1.81 3.23
CA VAL A 51 -6.25 3.24 2.87
C VAL A 51 -7.53 3.96 3.32
N GLY A 52 -8.64 3.23 3.35
CA GLY A 52 -9.96 3.72 3.73
C GLY A 52 -10.93 3.70 2.56
N ARG A 53 -11.98 4.52 2.61
CA ARG A 53 -12.96 4.61 1.53
C ARG A 53 -12.39 5.41 0.35
N ALA A 54 -12.38 4.80 -0.83
CA ALA A 54 -11.90 5.39 -2.06
C ALA A 54 -12.71 6.64 -2.42
N ASN A 55 -12.00 7.73 -2.69
CA ASN A 55 -12.54 9.00 -3.16
C ASN A 55 -11.45 9.74 -3.96
N MET A 56 -11.77 10.93 -4.46
CA MET A 56 -10.79 11.72 -5.24
C MET A 56 -9.50 12.05 -4.47
N THR A 57 -9.53 12.15 -3.14
CA THR A 57 -8.33 12.45 -2.33
C THR A 57 -7.43 11.23 -2.13
N THR A 58 -7.98 10.02 -2.27
CA THR A 58 -7.20 8.77 -2.29
C THR A 58 -6.45 8.55 -3.61
N SER A 59 -6.76 9.29 -4.68
CA SER A 59 -5.98 9.24 -5.92
C SER A 59 -4.57 9.80 -5.70
N GLY A 60 -3.57 9.17 -6.32
CA GLY A 60 -2.17 9.57 -6.20
C GLY A 60 -1.20 8.44 -6.54
N LEU A 61 0.09 8.72 -6.45
CA LEU A 61 1.14 7.74 -6.64
C LEU A 61 1.43 7.01 -5.32
N TYR A 62 1.26 5.69 -5.33
CA TYR A 62 1.57 4.85 -4.18
C TYR A 62 2.91 4.14 -4.37
N ARG A 63 3.68 4.01 -3.28
CA ARG A 63 4.95 3.25 -3.29
C ARG A 63 5.21 2.58 -1.95
N CYS A 64 5.86 1.42 -2.01
CA CYS A 64 6.33 0.71 -0.83
C CYS A 64 7.85 0.74 -0.74
N THR A 65 8.38 0.94 0.45
CA THR A 65 9.80 0.69 0.75
C THR A 65 9.94 -0.10 2.04
N ARG A 66 11.05 -0.84 2.18
CA ARG A 66 11.45 -1.41 3.47
C ARG A 66 12.35 -0.40 4.18
N GLN A 67 12.12 -0.13 5.46
CA GLN A 67 13.06 0.62 6.30
C GLN A 67 14.05 -0.31 6.99
#